data_AF-A0A6B0GSC9-F1
#
_entry.id   AF-A0A6B0GSC9-F1
#
_cell.length_a   1.000
_cell.length_b   1.000
_cell.length_c   1.000
_cell.angle_alpha   90.00
_cell.angle_beta   90.00
_cell.angle_gamma   90.00
#
_symmetry.space_group_name_H-M   'P 1'
#
loop_
_entity.id
_entity.type
_entity.pdbx_description
1 polymer ?
#
loop_
_entity_poly.entity_id
_entity_poly.type
_entity_poly.pdbx_seq_one_letter_code
_entity_poly.pdbx_strand_id
1 'polypeptide(L)'
;MNGATHVILQVEIPQFLQETVAQTIAFVPNLVGALVVLLIGWVVGRVVRRIVSGVTDRVELDRLVLNTPIGSILGGTEDAVSNAFGTLAAWFVYAVALLAAADVLDVAVLSQWIATVVSYLPAFVAGLLIIVLGFVVADFVGDAIERTRAATRTAYTSWFATGVRLFLYFVVITVGLDTMGVDVTLLTTVATALAIGVAVAIGLGGGLAIGLGGREYVADNVDRWMRRAKHVTPPPDGQSEESTPISD
;
A
#
# COMPACT_ATOMS: atom_id res chain seq x y z
N MET A 1 -43.31 61.85 58.94
CA MET A 1 -43.46 60.38 58.94
C MET A 1 -43.20 59.90 57.51
N ASN A 2 -42.23 58.99 57.39
CA ASN A 2 -42.07 57.97 56.34
C ASN A 2 -41.81 58.49 54.91
N GLY A 3 -40.73 58.17 54.21
CA GLY A 3 -39.62 57.26 54.41
C GLY A 3 -38.98 57.15 53.02
N ALA A 4 -37.78 57.70 52.84
CA ALA A 4 -37.11 57.68 51.54
C ALA A 4 -36.71 56.23 51.21
N THR A 5 -37.42 55.62 50.27
CA THR A 5 -37.12 54.29 49.77
C THR A 5 -35.84 54.38 48.94
N HIS A 6 -34.72 53.97 49.52
CA HIS A 6 -33.46 53.84 48.80
C HIS A 6 -33.62 52.72 47.76
N VAL A 7 -33.78 53.11 46.49
CA VAL A 7 -33.72 52.18 45.36
C VAL A 7 -32.26 51.78 45.22
N ILE A 8 -31.90 50.67 45.83
CA ILE A 8 -30.60 50.04 45.63
C ILE A 8 -30.65 49.44 44.23
N LEU A 9 -29.90 50.03 43.28
CA LEU A 9 -29.65 49.41 41.98
C LEU A 9 -28.81 48.15 42.23
N GLN A 10 -29.49 47.05 42.49
CA GLN A 10 -28.88 45.73 42.61
C GLN A 10 -28.44 45.33 41.21
N VAL A 11 -27.20 45.68 40.86
CA VAL A 11 -26.58 45.24 39.61
C VAL A 11 -26.43 43.73 39.72
N GLU A 12 -27.42 43.00 39.19
CA GLU A 12 -27.32 41.56 38.98
C GLU A 12 -26.21 41.35 37.97
N ILE A 13 -25.01 41.01 38.47
CA ILE A 13 -23.92 40.59 37.61
C ILE A 13 -24.45 39.37 36.84
N PRO A 14 -24.54 39.45 35.51
CA PRO A 14 -25.08 38.36 34.71
C PRO A 14 -24.32 37.07 35.00
N GLN A 15 -25.03 35.96 35.17
CA GLN A 15 -24.43 34.68 35.55
C GLN A 15 -23.33 34.21 34.58
N PHE A 16 -23.40 34.60 33.29
CA PHE A 16 -22.36 34.33 32.30
C PHE A 16 -21.00 34.95 32.64
N LEU A 17 -20.95 36.08 33.36
CA LEU A 17 -19.69 36.69 33.82
C LEU A 17 -19.09 35.92 34.99
N GLN A 18 -19.93 35.35 35.86
CA GLN A 18 -19.47 34.56 37.00
C GLN A 18 -18.88 33.21 36.52
N GLU A 19 -19.51 32.57 35.54
CA GLU A 19 -19.00 31.33 34.93
C GLU A 19 -17.69 31.55 34.15
N THR A 20 -17.59 32.64 33.36
CA THR A 20 -16.36 32.96 32.60
C THR A 20 -15.16 33.27 33.50
N VAL A 21 -15.38 33.97 34.63
CA VAL A 21 -14.31 34.30 35.58
C VAL A 21 -13.82 33.05 36.30
N ALA A 22 -14.72 32.15 36.71
CA ALA A 22 -14.35 30.89 37.35
C ALA A 22 -13.52 29.98 36.41
N GLN A 23 -13.92 29.88 35.14
CA GLN A 23 -13.17 29.12 34.11
C GLN A 23 -11.78 29.72 33.83
N THR A 24 -11.65 31.05 33.86
CA THR A 24 -10.36 31.72 33.64
C THR A 24 -9.36 31.46 34.77
N ILE A 25 -9.83 31.35 36.02
CA ILE A 25 -8.98 31.05 37.18
C ILE A 25 -8.50 29.59 37.16
N ALA A 26 -9.34 28.66 36.70
CA ALA A 26 -8.97 27.25 36.54
C ALA A 26 -8.05 26.98 35.34
N PHE A 27 -8.02 27.87 34.34
CA PHE A 27 -7.15 27.75 33.17
C PHE A 27 -5.65 27.86 33.50
N VAL A 28 -5.27 28.68 34.49
CA VAL A 28 -3.85 28.92 34.80
C VAL A 28 -3.13 27.66 35.32
N PRO A 29 -3.66 26.90 36.31
CA PRO A 29 -3.06 25.63 36.71
C PRO A 29 -3.02 24.60 35.58
N ASN A 30 -4.10 24.49 34.80
CA ASN A 30 -4.20 23.55 33.67
C ASN A 30 -3.18 23.87 32.58
N LEU A 31 -2.93 25.15 32.30
CA LEU A 31 -1.91 25.59 31.36
C LEU A 31 -0.51 25.15 31.79
N VAL A 32 -0.18 25.24 33.09
CA VAL A 32 1.10 24.74 33.61
C VAL A 32 1.20 23.22 33.43
N GLY A 33 0.13 22.48 33.73
CA GLY A 33 0.07 21.03 33.50
C GLY A 33 0.29 20.67 32.03
N ALA A 34 -0.40 21.34 31.12
CA ALA A 34 -0.26 21.14 29.67
C ALA A 34 1.16 21.43 29.17
N LEU A 35 1.81 22.49 29.68
CA LEU A 35 3.20 22.80 29.37
C LEU A 35 4.17 21.72 29.85
N VAL A 36 3.96 21.17 31.04
CA VAL A 36 4.76 20.05 31.56
C VAL A 36 4.61 18.82 30.67
N VAL A 37 3.38 18.48 30.26
CA VAL A 37 3.11 17.37 29.33
C VAL A 37 3.80 17.59 27.98
N LEU A 38 3.72 18.79 27.41
CA LEU A 38 4.41 19.13 26.16
C LEU A 38 5.93 19.02 26.30
N LEU A 39 6.49 19.46 27.43
CA LEU A 39 7.92 19.35 27.69
C LEU A 39 8.37 17.89 27.75
N ILE A 40 7.62 17.04 28.44
CA ILE A 40 7.87 15.59 28.49
C ILE A 40 7.79 15.01 27.08
N GLY A 41 6.72 15.31 26.34
CA GLY A 41 6.52 14.86 24.96
C GLY A 41 7.65 15.26 24.01
N TRP A 42 8.15 16.48 24.15
CA TRP A 42 9.29 16.97 23.37
C TRP A 42 10.57 16.15 23.63
N VAL A 43 10.87 15.86 24.90
CA VAL A 43 12.02 15.02 25.26
C VAL A 43 11.84 13.60 24.72
N VAL A 44 10.68 12.99 24.96
CA VAL A 44 10.37 11.62 24.51
C VAL A 44 10.45 11.52 22.99
N GLY A 45 9.87 12.47 22.24
CA GLY A 45 9.90 12.46 20.78
C GLY A 45 11.31 12.56 20.22
N ARG A 46 12.21 13.32 20.87
CA ARG A 46 13.63 13.38 20.48
C ARG A 46 14.34 12.05 20.72
N VAL A 47 14.00 11.33 21.79
CA VAL A 47 14.56 10.00 22.07
C VAL A 47 14.04 8.98 21.04
N VAL A 48 12.73 8.96 20.81
CA VAL A 48 12.08 8.09 19.83
C VAL A 48 12.65 8.31 18.44
N ARG A 49 12.89 9.56 18.02
CA ARG A 49 13.55 9.87 16.74
C ARG A 49 14.84 9.09 16.56
N ARG A 50 15.73 9.14 17.56
CA ARG A 50 17.05 8.49 17.52
C ARG A 50 16.94 6.97 17.54
N ILE A 51 16.00 6.43 18.31
CA ILE A 51 15.76 4.98 18.37
C ILE A 51 15.28 4.49 17.01
N VAL A 52 14.25 5.13 16.45
CA VAL A 52 13.65 4.70 15.19
C VAL A 52 14.61 4.90 14.02
N SER A 53 15.32 6.02 13.94
CA SER A 53 16.34 6.20 12.90
C SER A 53 17.42 5.12 13.02
N GLY A 54 17.97 4.91 14.23
CA GLY A 54 19.01 3.91 14.43
C GLY A 54 18.55 2.45 14.27
N VAL A 55 17.26 2.14 14.44
CA VAL A 55 16.72 0.83 14.09
C VAL A 55 16.59 0.68 12.58
N THR A 56 16.12 1.71 11.89
CA THR A 56 15.95 1.72 10.43
C THR A 56 17.30 1.61 9.72
N ASP A 57 18.31 2.35 10.19
CA ASP A 57 19.69 2.31 9.69
C ASP A 57 20.29 0.91 9.80
N ARG A 58 20.06 0.22 10.95
CA ARG A 58 20.60 -1.14 11.19
C ARG A 58 20.02 -2.20 10.27
N VAL A 59 18.81 -2.00 9.75
CA VAL A 59 18.17 -2.92 8.81
C VAL A 59 18.67 -2.67 7.38
N GLU A 60 19.56 -1.67 7.18
CA GLU A 60 20.06 -1.23 5.87
C GLU A 60 18.92 -0.89 4.89
N LEU A 61 17.78 -0.43 5.41
CA LEU A 61 16.62 -0.09 4.59
C LEU A 61 16.97 1.00 3.58
N ASP A 62 17.83 1.95 3.93
CA ASP A 62 18.31 2.97 3.01
C ASP A 62 18.96 2.35 1.77
N ARG A 63 19.83 1.34 1.93
CA ARG A 63 20.49 0.64 0.80
C ARG A 63 19.50 -0.11 -0.09
N LEU A 64 18.50 -0.73 0.52
CA LEU A 64 17.47 -1.47 -0.19
C LEU A 64 16.54 -0.54 -0.99
N VAL A 65 16.37 0.69 -0.52
CA VAL A 65 15.39 1.66 -1.03
C VAL A 65 16.04 2.72 -1.94
N LEU A 66 17.37 2.88 -1.88
CA LEU A 66 18.17 3.85 -2.64
C LEU A 66 17.94 3.78 -4.16
N ASN A 67 17.80 2.57 -4.71
CA ASN A 67 17.57 2.35 -6.14
C ASN A 67 16.09 2.40 -6.55
N THR A 68 15.21 2.67 -5.59
CA THR A 68 13.76 2.68 -5.79
C THR A 68 13.26 4.12 -5.97
N PRO A 69 12.02 4.33 -6.45
CA PRO A 69 11.43 5.66 -6.53
C PRO A 69 11.48 6.43 -5.20
N ILE A 70 11.39 5.74 -4.05
CA ILE A 70 11.45 6.37 -2.73
C ILE A 70 12.82 6.99 -2.46
N GLY A 71 13.91 6.30 -2.82
CA GLY A 71 15.27 6.83 -2.67
C GLY A 71 15.44 8.15 -3.41
N SER A 72 14.90 8.24 -4.64
CA SER A 72 14.93 9.47 -5.43
C SER A 72 14.08 10.61 -4.84
N ILE A 73 12.93 10.30 -4.25
CA ILE A 73 12.02 11.29 -3.63
C ILE A 73 12.61 11.83 -2.32
N LEU A 74 13.33 10.99 -1.56
CA LEU A 74 13.89 11.35 -0.25
C LEU A 74 15.27 12.01 -0.33
N GLY A 75 15.80 12.26 -1.53
CA GLY A 75 17.04 13.02 -1.74
C GLY A 75 18.29 12.18 -2.04
N GLY A 76 18.15 10.85 -2.21
CA GLY A 76 19.20 9.97 -2.72
C GLY A 76 20.42 9.79 -1.80
N THR A 77 20.31 10.14 -0.51
CA THR A 77 21.37 9.95 0.48
C THR A 77 21.17 8.67 1.28
N GLU A 78 22.27 8.10 1.77
CA GLU A 78 22.31 6.81 2.50
C GLU A 78 21.62 6.83 3.86
N ASP A 79 21.21 7.99 4.38
CA ASP A 79 20.50 8.13 5.67
C ASP A 79 19.08 8.73 5.50
N ALA A 80 18.63 8.92 4.26
CA ALA A 80 17.41 9.67 3.97
C ALA A 80 16.15 8.98 4.49
N VAL A 81 16.05 7.66 4.31
CA VAL A 81 14.86 6.87 4.68
C VAL A 81 14.80 6.77 6.20
N SER A 82 15.91 6.42 6.83
CA SER A 82 16.00 6.28 8.28
C SER A 82 15.76 7.58 9.03
N ASN A 83 16.26 8.71 8.53
CA ASN A 83 15.95 10.02 9.09
C ASN A 83 14.48 10.41 8.87
N ALA A 84 13.89 10.06 7.73
CA ALA A 84 12.47 10.31 7.47
C ALA A 84 11.57 9.52 8.44
N PHE A 85 11.81 8.22 8.63
CA PHE A 85 11.07 7.38 9.59
C PHE A 85 11.27 7.86 11.03
N GLY A 86 12.50 8.18 11.43
CA GLY A 86 12.78 8.73 12.76
C GLY A 86 12.06 10.06 12.99
N THR A 87 12.05 10.95 11.99
CA THR A 87 11.36 12.23 12.06
C THR A 87 9.85 12.03 12.16
N LEU A 88 9.28 11.12 11.36
CA LEU A 88 7.85 10.79 11.38
C LEU A 88 7.42 10.22 12.75
N ALA A 89 8.21 9.31 13.31
CA ALA A 89 7.95 8.77 14.65
C ALA A 89 8.03 9.83 15.74
N ALA A 90 8.95 10.81 15.62
CA ALA A 90 9.00 11.95 16.53
C ALA A 90 7.73 12.80 16.45
N TRP A 91 7.27 13.09 15.23
CA TRP A 91 6.01 13.80 14.99
C TRP A 91 4.80 13.07 15.57
N PHE A 92 4.77 11.73 15.50
CA PHE A 92 3.76 10.92 16.16
C PHE A 92 3.72 11.18 17.67
N VAL A 93 4.88 11.12 18.33
CA VAL A 93 4.99 11.39 19.76
C VAL A 93 4.57 12.82 20.09
N TYR A 94 4.93 13.80 19.27
CA TYR A 94 4.50 15.19 19.46
C TYR A 94 3.00 15.36 19.32
N ALA A 95 2.36 14.66 18.38
CA ALA A 95 0.91 14.68 18.21
C ALA A 95 0.19 14.08 19.43
N VAL A 96 0.68 12.96 19.96
CA VAL A 96 0.14 12.34 21.19
C VAL A 96 0.35 13.25 22.40
N ALA A 97 1.53 13.88 22.53
CA ALA A 97 1.78 14.83 23.60
C ALA A 97 0.89 16.07 23.51
N LEU A 98 0.62 16.55 22.29
CA LEU A 98 -0.30 17.66 22.04
C LEU A 98 -1.74 17.28 22.41
N LEU A 99 -2.17 16.05 22.11
CA LEU A 99 -3.47 15.52 22.55
C LEU A 99 -3.57 15.53 24.07
N ALA A 100 -2.60 14.93 24.76
CA ALA A 100 -2.57 14.88 26.21
C ALA A 100 -2.53 16.28 26.84
N ALA A 101 -1.82 17.24 26.22
CA ALA A 101 -1.81 18.63 26.66
C ALA A 101 -3.17 19.32 26.46
N ALA A 102 -3.86 19.05 25.35
CA ALA A 102 -5.20 19.57 25.08
C ALA A 102 -6.25 18.99 26.06
N ASP A 103 -6.11 17.72 26.43
CA ASP A 103 -6.95 17.08 27.46
C ASP A 103 -6.73 17.72 28.84
N VAL A 104 -5.47 17.98 29.22
CA VAL A 104 -5.15 18.67 30.49
C VAL A 104 -5.68 20.11 30.49
N LEU A 105 -5.73 20.75 29.32
CA LEU A 105 -6.27 22.10 29.18
C LEU A 105 -7.81 22.15 29.29
N ASP A 106 -8.48 20.99 29.29
CA ASP A 106 -9.94 20.81 29.35
C ASP A 106 -10.68 21.44 28.16
N VAL A 107 -10.07 21.42 26.97
CA VAL A 107 -10.67 21.94 25.74
C VAL A 107 -11.20 20.79 24.88
N ALA A 108 -12.41 20.32 25.22
CA ALA A 108 -13.02 19.12 24.62
C ALA A 108 -13.07 19.13 23.07
N VAL A 109 -13.36 20.29 22.46
CA VAL A 109 -13.38 20.42 21.00
C VAL A 109 -11.99 20.16 20.43
N LEU A 110 -10.95 20.77 21.01
CA LEU A 110 -9.57 20.65 20.54
C LEU A 110 -9.06 19.21 20.69
N SER A 111 -9.32 18.57 21.84
CA SER A 111 -8.89 17.19 22.05
C SER A 111 -9.57 16.20 21.10
N GLN A 112 -10.85 16.37 20.80
CA GLN A 112 -11.55 15.52 19.83
C GLN A 112 -10.95 15.61 18.42
N TRP A 113 -10.64 16.82 17.94
CA TRP A 113 -9.99 17.02 16.63
C TRP A 113 -8.59 16.41 16.60
N ILE A 114 -7.78 16.62 17.65
CA ILE A 114 -6.42 16.04 17.72
C ILE A 114 -6.50 14.51 17.82
N ALA A 115 -7.39 13.95 18.62
CA ALA A 115 -7.57 12.50 18.78
C ALA A 115 -7.93 11.85 17.44
N THR A 116 -8.80 12.50 16.67
CA THR A 116 -9.16 12.08 15.32
C THR A 116 -7.91 12.01 14.42
N VAL A 117 -7.10 13.08 14.39
CA VAL A 117 -5.84 13.10 13.63
C VAL A 117 -4.88 12.00 14.09
N VAL A 118 -4.65 11.89 15.40
CA VAL A 118 -3.76 10.87 16.02
C VAL A 118 -4.21 9.44 15.66
N SER A 119 -5.51 9.20 15.54
CA SER A 119 -6.04 7.87 15.18
C SER A 119 -5.72 7.44 13.74
N TYR A 120 -5.46 8.37 12.82
CA TYR A 120 -5.03 8.06 11.45
C TYR A 120 -3.54 7.72 11.37
N LEU A 121 -2.72 8.18 12.32
CA LEU A 121 -1.26 8.01 12.24
C LEU A 121 -0.80 6.54 12.26
N PRO A 122 -1.37 5.62 13.06
CA PRO A 122 -0.99 4.21 13.03
C PRO A 122 -1.19 3.57 11.64
N ALA A 123 -2.35 3.82 11.02
CA ALA A 123 -2.67 3.36 9.67
C ALA A 123 -1.71 3.97 8.63
N PHE A 124 -1.42 5.27 8.77
CA PHE A 124 -0.45 5.97 7.94
C PHE A 124 0.95 5.33 7.99
N VAL A 125 1.45 5.04 9.21
CA VAL A 125 2.75 4.39 9.40
C VAL A 125 2.75 2.97 8.83
N ALA A 126 1.68 2.19 9.06
CA ALA A 126 1.54 0.85 8.51
C ALA A 126 1.58 0.86 6.97
N GLY A 127 0.82 1.76 6.33
CA GLY A 127 0.84 1.93 4.90
C GLY A 127 2.22 2.35 4.37
N LEU A 128 2.91 3.25 5.06
CA LEU A 128 4.27 3.67 4.67
C LEU A 128 5.26 2.50 4.72
N LEU A 129 5.19 1.69 5.78
CA LEU A 129 6.02 0.48 5.91
C LEU A 129 5.74 -0.53 4.80
N ILE A 130 4.46 -0.75 4.46
CA ILE A 130 4.07 -1.63 3.35
C ILE A 130 4.66 -1.11 2.03
N ILE A 131 4.60 0.19 1.77
CA ILE A 131 5.13 0.79 0.54
C ILE A 131 6.64 0.58 0.45
N VAL A 132 7.36 0.90 1.53
CA VAL A 132 8.82 0.77 1.58
C VAL A 132 9.26 -0.67 1.39
N LEU A 133 8.71 -1.60 2.18
CA LEU A 133 9.06 -3.01 2.07
C LEU A 133 8.61 -3.61 0.73
N GLY A 134 7.45 -3.21 0.25
CA GLY A 134 6.90 -3.68 -1.02
C GLY A 134 7.75 -3.28 -2.22
N PHE A 135 8.34 -2.07 -2.23
CA PHE A 135 9.27 -1.68 -3.28
C PHE A 135 10.53 -2.52 -3.28
N VAL A 136 11.12 -2.79 -2.12
CA VAL A 136 12.27 -3.71 -2.01
C VAL A 136 11.94 -5.08 -2.62
N VAL A 137 10.75 -5.63 -2.33
CA VAL A 137 10.30 -6.90 -2.90
C VAL A 137 10.09 -6.80 -4.41
N ALA A 138 9.47 -5.72 -4.89
CA ALA A 138 9.23 -5.49 -6.31
C ALA A 138 10.54 -5.42 -7.12
N ASP A 139 11.55 -4.74 -6.57
CA ASP A 139 12.88 -4.64 -7.14
C ASP A 139 13.61 -5.97 -7.15
N PHE A 140 13.55 -6.71 -6.04
CA PHE A 140 14.12 -8.05 -5.96
C PHE A 140 13.53 -8.98 -7.04
N VAL A 141 12.21 -8.94 -7.24
CA VAL A 141 11.53 -9.75 -8.27
C VAL A 141 11.94 -9.30 -9.68
N GLY A 142 11.96 -7.99 -9.94
CA GLY A 142 12.40 -7.44 -11.22
C GLY A 142 13.85 -7.85 -11.57
N ASP A 143 14.75 -7.71 -10.61
CA ASP A 143 16.16 -8.09 -10.72
C ASP A 143 16.32 -9.60 -10.93
N ALA A 144 15.55 -10.44 -10.22
CA ALA A 144 15.60 -11.88 -10.38
C ALA A 144 15.20 -12.32 -11.80
N ILE A 145 14.17 -11.67 -12.37
CA ILE A 145 13.72 -11.91 -13.74
C ILE A 145 14.80 -11.50 -14.75
N GLU A 146 15.44 -10.35 -14.52
CA GLU A 146 16.50 -9.84 -15.40
C GLU A 146 17.76 -10.71 -15.36
N ARG A 147 18.21 -11.10 -14.16
CA ARG A 147 19.40 -11.95 -13.95
C ARG A 147 19.25 -13.34 -14.54
N THR A 148 18.08 -13.97 -14.39
CA THR A 148 17.82 -15.32 -14.93
C THR A 148 17.93 -15.36 -16.46
N ARG A 149 17.69 -14.22 -17.13
CA ARG A 149 17.58 -14.14 -18.58
C ARG A 149 18.74 -13.42 -19.27
N ALA A 150 19.69 -12.86 -18.52
CA ALA A 150 20.97 -12.39 -19.07
C ALA A 150 21.73 -13.49 -19.87
N ALA A 151 21.34 -14.76 -19.73
CA ALA A 151 21.79 -15.88 -20.54
C ALA A 151 21.12 -16.01 -21.94
N THR A 152 20.01 -15.30 -22.22
CA THR A 152 19.23 -15.41 -23.48
C THR A 152 19.06 -14.04 -24.15
N ARG A 153 19.97 -13.70 -25.08
CA ARG A 153 20.08 -12.37 -25.73
C ARG A 153 18.87 -12.02 -26.64
N THR A 154 17.78 -11.49 -26.10
CA THR A 154 16.76 -10.80 -26.95
C THR A 154 16.22 -9.53 -26.30
N ALA A 155 16.10 -8.47 -27.12
CA ALA A 155 15.59 -7.14 -26.75
C ALA A 155 14.14 -7.14 -26.23
N TYR A 156 13.40 -8.25 -26.41
CA TYR A 156 12.04 -8.39 -25.91
C TYR A 156 11.95 -8.65 -24.39
N THR A 157 13.08 -8.74 -23.69
CA THR A 157 13.10 -9.28 -22.32
C THR A 157 13.20 -8.19 -21.26
N SER A 158 13.85 -7.06 -21.57
CA SER A 158 14.00 -5.94 -20.63
C SER A 158 12.65 -5.26 -20.36
N TRP A 159 11.83 -5.04 -21.40
CA TRP A 159 10.51 -4.42 -21.22
C TRP A 159 9.53 -5.28 -20.41
N PHE A 160 9.71 -6.61 -20.40
CA PHE A 160 8.93 -7.50 -19.54
C PHE A 160 9.32 -7.34 -18.06
N ALA A 161 10.62 -7.36 -17.75
CA ALA A 161 11.09 -7.16 -16.36
C ALA A 161 10.69 -5.77 -15.84
N THR A 162 10.84 -4.73 -16.66
CA THR A 162 10.36 -3.37 -16.34
C THR A 162 8.85 -3.34 -16.14
N GLY A 163 8.08 -4.01 -17.00
CA GLY A 163 6.63 -4.11 -16.88
C GLY A 163 6.18 -4.78 -15.58
N VAL A 164 6.82 -5.89 -15.19
CA VAL A 164 6.56 -6.56 -13.92
C VAL A 164 6.91 -5.66 -12.75
N ARG A 165 8.07 -5.00 -12.77
CA ARG A 165 8.49 -4.07 -11.71
C ARG A 165 7.49 -2.93 -11.56
N LEU A 166 7.08 -2.30 -12.67
CA LEU A 166 6.08 -1.23 -12.70
C LEU A 166 4.73 -1.69 -12.14
N PHE A 167 4.29 -2.90 -12.53
CA PHE A 167 3.05 -3.49 -12.01
C PHE A 167 3.12 -3.74 -10.51
N LEU A 168 4.21 -4.33 -10.01
CA LEU A 168 4.40 -4.57 -8.58
C LEU A 168 4.46 -3.26 -7.80
N TYR A 169 5.14 -2.23 -8.31
CA TYR A 169 5.10 -0.90 -7.71
C TYR A 169 3.68 -0.35 -7.63
N PHE A 170 2.91 -0.46 -8.71
CA PHE A 170 1.52 -0.04 -8.71
C PHE A 170 0.70 -0.75 -7.62
N VAL A 171 0.84 -2.08 -7.50
CA VAL A 171 0.15 -2.88 -6.47
C VAL A 171 0.58 -2.44 -5.08
N VAL A 172 1.88 -2.28 -4.83
CA VAL A 172 2.42 -1.86 -3.54
C VAL A 172 1.92 -0.48 -3.14
N ILE A 173 1.93 0.48 -4.07
CA ILE A 173 1.39 1.82 -3.85
C ILE A 173 -0.10 1.74 -3.52
N THR A 174 -0.87 0.96 -4.28
CA THR A 174 -2.31 0.81 -4.09
C THR A 174 -2.63 0.23 -2.72
N VAL A 175 -2.01 -0.89 -2.34
CA VAL A 175 -2.22 -1.56 -1.04
C VAL A 175 -1.74 -0.67 0.11
N GLY A 176 -0.62 0.02 -0.08
CA GLY A 176 -0.09 0.97 0.89
C GLY A 176 -1.05 2.12 1.16
N LEU A 177 -1.54 2.76 0.10
CA LEU A 177 -2.52 3.86 0.19
C LEU A 177 -3.84 3.41 0.82
N ASP A 178 -4.36 2.24 0.43
CA ASP A 178 -5.56 1.64 1.04
C ASP A 178 -5.36 1.42 2.55
N THR A 179 -4.19 0.92 2.95
CA THR A 179 -3.83 0.72 4.37
C THR A 179 -3.74 2.05 5.12
N MET A 180 -3.33 3.14 4.47
CA MET A 180 -3.36 4.49 5.07
C MET A 180 -4.79 5.04 5.27
N GLY A 181 -5.81 4.34 4.76
CA GLY A 181 -7.21 4.79 4.76
C GLY A 181 -7.52 5.75 3.60
N VAL A 182 -6.66 5.82 2.58
CA VAL A 182 -6.93 6.59 1.37
C VAL A 182 -7.87 5.79 0.47
N ASP A 183 -8.94 6.41 0.00
CA ASP A 183 -9.84 5.77 -0.96
C ASP A 183 -9.14 5.57 -2.31
N VAL A 184 -8.70 4.34 -2.56
CA VAL A 184 -8.04 3.93 -3.80
C VAL A 184 -9.01 3.43 -4.87
N THR A 185 -10.33 3.58 -4.70
CA THR A 185 -11.34 3.06 -5.64
C THR A 185 -11.13 3.57 -7.06
N LEU A 186 -10.80 4.86 -7.22
CA LEU A 186 -10.52 5.42 -8.54
C LEU A 186 -9.25 4.81 -9.15
N LEU A 187 -8.22 4.60 -8.33
CA LEU A 187 -6.95 4.00 -8.74
C LEU A 187 -7.15 2.54 -9.20
N THR A 188 -7.88 1.75 -8.42
CA THR A 188 -8.17 0.34 -8.74
C THR A 188 -9.13 0.20 -9.92
N THR A 189 -10.09 1.10 -10.08
CA THR A 189 -11.01 1.10 -11.23
C THR A 189 -10.25 1.30 -12.53
N VAL A 190 -9.40 2.32 -12.60
CA VAL A 190 -8.56 2.58 -13.78
C VAL A 190 -7.60 1.42 -14.03
N ALA A 191 -6.96 0.90 -13.00
CA ALA A 191 -6.05 -0.23 -13.15
C ALA A 191 -6.73 -1.51 -13.61
N THR A 192 -7.95 -1.78 -13.13
CA THR A 192 -8.76 -2.91 -13.58
C THR A 192 -9.15 -2.74 -15.05
N ALA A 193 -9.54 -1.54 -15.46
CA ALA A 193 -9.86 -1.25 -16.86
C ALA A 193 -8.64 -1.50 -17.78
N LEU A 194 -7.45 -1.02 -17.38
CA LEU A 194 -6.21 -1.28 -18.11
C LEU A 194 -5.84 -2.77 -18.11
N ALA A 195 -6.00 -3.45 -16.98
CA ALA A 195 -5.71 -4.88 -16.86
C ALA A 195 -6.62 -5.71 -17.78
N ILE A 196 -7.91 -5.40 -17.84
CA ILE A 196 -8.84 -6.02 -18.79
C ILE A 196 -8.39 -5.74 -20.23
N GLY A 197 -8.03 -4.49 -20.55
CA GLY A 197 -7.53 -4.12 -21.87
C GLY A 197 -6.32 -4.95 -22.30
N VAL A 198 -5.31 -5.09 -21.42
CA VAL A 198 -4.12 -5.90 -21.66
C VAL A 198 -4.47 -7.39 -21.76
N ALA A 199 -5.30 -7.90 -20.86
CA ALA A 199 -5.72 -9.30 -20.88
C ALA A 199 -6.46 -9.67 -22.17
N VAL A 200 -7.34 -8.79 -22.66
CA VAL A 200 -8.03 -8.95 -23.94
C VAL A 200 -7.03 -8.91 -25.09
N ALA A 201 -6.09 -7.96 -25.10
CA ALA A 201 -5.09 -7.87 -26.17
C ALA A 201 -4.23 -9.14 -26.26
N ILE A 202 -3.75 -9.65 -25.12
CA ILE A 202 -2.95 -10.87 -25.04
C ILE A 202 -3.80 -12.09 -25.42
N GLY A 203 -5.03 -12.18 -24.90
CA GLY A 203 -5.94 -13.29 -25.19
C GLY A 203 -6.30 -13.39 -26.66
N LEU A 204 -6.66 -12.26 -27.29
CA LEU A 204 -6.94 -12.20 -28.73
C LEU A 204 -5.68 -12.45 -29.55
N GLY A 205 -4.55 -11.82 -29.22
CA GLY A 205 -3.30 -11.98 -29.95
C GLY A 205 -2.77 -13.42 -29.90
N GLY A 206 -2.68 -14.00 -28.70
CA GLY A 206 -2.26 -15.39 -28.50
C GLY A 206 -3.23 -16.39 -29.11
N GLY A 207 -4.54 -16.17 -28.93
CA GLY A 207 -5.58 -17.01 -29.51
C GLY A 207 -5.55 -17.01 -31.04
N LEU A 208 -5.40 -15.84 -31.67
CA LEU A 208 -5.26 -15.71 -33.12
C LEU A 208 -3.96 -16.33 -33.63
N ALA A 209 -2.84 -16.12 -32.93
CA ALA A 209 -1.55 -16.69 -33.32
C ALA A 209 -1.57 -18.22 -33.29
N ILE A 210 -2.15 -18.82 -32.25
CA ILE A 210 -2.29 -20.28 -32.13
C ILE A 210 -3.32 -20.81 -33.13
N GLY A 211 -4.47 -20.14 -33.25
CA GLY A 211 -5.55 -20.56 -34.14
C GLY A 211 -5.16 -20.53 -35.61
N LEU A 212 -4.56 -19.42 -36.06
CA LEU A 212 -4.06 -19.29 -37.42
C LEU A 212 -2.83 -20.18 -37.62
N GLY A 213 -1.77 -20.05 -36.80
CA GLY A 213 -0.53 -20.80 -37.01
C GLY A 213 -0.64 -22.33 -36.80
N GLY A 214 -1.64 -22.79 -36.04
CA GLY A 214 -1.92 -24.22 -35.87
C GLY A 214 -2.67 -24.84 -37.06
N ARG A 215 -3.34 -24.01 -37.87
CA ARG A 215 -4.10 -24.46 -39.04
C ARG A 215 -3.20 -25.14 -40.05
N GLU A 216 -2.05 -24.55 -40.36
CA GLU A 216 -1.10 -25.12 -41.33
C GLU A 216 -0.53 -26.44 -40.82
N TYR A 217 -0.17 -26.52 -39.53
CA TYR A 217 0.35 -27.76 -38.93
C TYR A 217 -0.64 -28.93 -39.01
N VAL A 218 -1.92 -28.66 -38.75
CA VAL A 218 -2.98 -29.67 -38.87
C VAL A 218 -3.18 -30.08 -40.34
N ALA A 219 -3.23 -29.10 -41.25
CA ALA A 219 -3.42 -29.37 -42.68
C ALA A 219 -2.35 -30.30 -43.25
N ASP A 220 -1.08 -30.13 -42.86
CA ASP A 220 0.03 -30.94 -43.34
C ASP A 220 0.08 -32.36 -42.71
N ASN A 221 -0.50 -32.54 -41.53
CA ASN A 221 -0.39 -33.78 -40.76
C ASN A 221 -1.66 -34.65 -40.75
N VAL A 222 -2.82 -34.09 -41.09
CA VAL A 222 -4.14 -34.75 -40.97
C VAL A 222 -4.22 -36.04 -41.80
N ASP A 223 -3.65 -36.07 -43.01
CA ASP A 223 -3.70 -37.24 -43.90
C ASP A 223 -3.00 -38.47 -43.33
N ARG A 224 -1.93 -38.26 -42.54
CA ARG A 224 -1.22 -39.36 -41.87
C ARG A 224 -2.00 -39.90 -40.69
N TRP A 225 -2.64 -39.02 -39.91
CA TRP A 225 -3.48 -39.44 -38.80
C TRP A 225 -4.72 -40.19 -39.27
N MET A 226 -5.34 -39.72 -40.36
CA MET A 226 -6.54 -40.34 -40.91
C MET A 226 -6.25 -41.73 -41.51
N ARG A 227 -5.06 -41.94 -42.10
CA ARG A 227 -4.61 -43.28 -42.53
C ARG A 227 -4.37 -44.22 -41.35
N ARG A 228 -3.77 -43.74 -40.27
CA ARG A 228 -3.50 -44.55 -39.07
C ARG A 228 -4.79 -44.99 -38.37
N ALA A 229 -5.79 -44.11 -38.30
CA ALA A 229 -7.09 -44.43 -37.71
C ALA A 229 -7.85 -45.53 -38.48
N LYS A 230 -7.72 -45.57 -39.81
CA LYS A 230 -8.34 -46.61 -40.65
C LYS A 230 -7.75 -48.02 -40.42
N HIS A 231 -6.55 -48.12 -39.86
CA HIS A 231 -5.90 -49.40 -39.55
C HIS A 231 -6.20 -49.95 -38.15
N VAL A 232 -6.88 -49.17 -37.30
CA VAL A 232 -7.24 -49.58 -35.93
C VAL A 232 -8.72 -50.02 -35.83
N THR A 233 -9.47 -50.00 -36.94
CA THR A 233 -10.80 -50.60 -37.00
C THR A 233 -10.64 -52.08 -37.41
N PRO A 234 -10.88 -53.06 -36.51
CA PRO A 234 -10.93 -54.46 -36.91
C PRO A 234 -12.03 -54.63 -37.97
N PRO A 235 -11.79 -55.44 -39.03
CA PRO A 235 -12.82 -55.69 -40.03
C PRO A 235 -14.08 -56.25 -39.35
N PRO A 236 -15.31 -55.91 -39.84
CA PRO A 236 -16.51 -56.56 -39.35
C PRO A 236 -16.38 -58.05 -39.62
N ASP A 237 -16.39 -58.83 -38.55
CA ASP A 237 -16.31 -60.28 -38.53
C ASP A 237 -17.26 -60.85 -39.58
N GLY A 238 -16.73 -61.54 -40.60
CA GLY A 238 -17.60 -62.01 -41.68
C GLY A 238 -17.03 -62.96 -42.72
N GLN A 239 -15.74 -63.26 -42.78
CA GLN A 239 -15.23 -64.30 -43.70
C GLN A 239 -14.12 -65.12 -43.05
N SER A 240 -14.55 -65.92 -42.08
CA SER A 240 -13.87 -67.16 -41.69
C SER A 240 -14.37 -68.28 -42.59
N GLU A 241 -13.73 -68.50 -43.73
CA GLU A 241 -13.85 -69.68 -44.62
C GLU A 241 -12.93 -69.37 -45.81
N GLU A 242 -11.97 -70.17 -46.23
CA GLU A 242 -12.03 -71.61 -46.36
C GLU A 242 -10.60 -72.19 -46.42
N SER A 243 -10.40 -73.22 -45.60
CA SER A 243 -9.19 -74.00 -45.51
C SER A 243 -9.09 -75.02 -46.66
N THR A 244 -7.85 -75.19 -47.15
CA THR A 244 -7.22 -76.43 -47.69
C THR A 244 -7.60 -76.94 -49.10
N PRO A 245 -6.80 -77.82 -49.75
CA PRO A 245 -5.54 -78.43 -49.30
C PRO A 245 -4.35 -78.37 -50.29
N ILE A 246 -3.18 -78.65 -49.71
CA ILE A 246 -1.95 -79.08 -50.36
C ILE A 246 -2.19 -80.42 -51.06
N SER A 247 -1.71 -80.57 -52.30
CA SER A 247 -1.48 -81.87 -52.93
C SER A 247 -0.01 -81.98 -53.34
N ASP A 248 0.57 -83.12 -52.99
CA ASP A 248 1.89 -83.70 -53.26
C ASP A 248 2.70 -83.17 -54.47
#